data_AF-A0A1Q8QD55-F1
#
_entry.id   AF-A0A1Q8QD55-F1
#
_cell.length_a   1.000
_cell.length_b   1.000
_cell.length_c   1.000
_cell.angle_alpha   90.00
_cell.angle_beta   90.00
_cell.angle_gamma   90.00
#
_symmetry.space_group_name_H-M   'P 1'
#
loop_
_entity.id
_entity.type
_entity.pdbx_description
1 polymer ?
#
loop_
_entity_poly.entity_id
_entity_poly.type
_entity_poly.pdbx_seq_one_letter_code
_entity_poly.pdbx_strand_id
1 'polypeptide(L)'
;MANINYVMNMTKSFLDGEIDDITYWLDFPYEIEKRYRKMVKEDRDYSELIFECLVEEGTNRYNDLSDAEFIKLIRKQYEYIMDVESEGFF
;
A
#
# COMPACT_ATOMS: atom_id res chain seq x y z
N MET A 1 3.79 -10.09 10.77
CA MET A 1 4.43 -10.14 9.45
C MET A 1 5.27 -8.86 9.31
N ALA A 2 6.57 -8.90 9.56
CA ALA A 2 7.35 -7.67 9.81
C ALA A 2 7.51 -6.79 8.55
N ASN A 3 7.65 -7.41 7.37
CA ASN A 3 7.79 -6.68 6.11
C ASN A 3 6.45 -6.14 5.63
N ILE A 4 5.38 -6.91 5.79
CA ILE A 4 4.00 -6.48 5.53
C ILE A 4 3.61 -5.32 6.44
N ASN A 5 3.83 -5.45 7.76
CA ASN A 5 3.52 -4.38 8.72
C ASN A 5 4.28 -3.09 8.40
N TYR A 6 5.52 -3.20 7.90
CA TYR A 6 6.29 -2.02 7.51
C TYR A 6 5.61 -1.24 6.38
N VAL A 7 5.22 -1.91 5.29
CA VAL A 7 4.61 -1.23 4.14
C VAL A 7 3.21 -0.71 4.49
N MET A 8 2.42 -1.47 5.25
CA MET A 8 1.11 -1.01 5.73
C MET A 8 1.23 0.20 6.67
N ASN A 9 2.24 0.24 7.53
CA ASN A 9 2.49 1.41 8.38
C ASN A 9 2.94 2.63 7.57
N MET A 10 3.72 2.43 6.50
CA MET A 10 4.13 3.52 5.62
C MET A 10 2.91 4.15 4.92
N THR A 11 2.00 3.33 4.39
CA THR A 11 0.73 3.81 3.84
C THR A 11 -0.11 4.52 4.89
N LYS A 12 -0.17 3.99 6.12
CA LYS A 12 -0.87 4.65 7.23
C LYS A 12 -0.26 6.02 7.56
N SER A 13 1.06 6.13 7.66
CA SER A 13 1.74 7.41 7.89
C SER A 13 1.46 8.43 6.78
N PHE A 14 1.39 8.00 5.53
CA PHE A 14 0.91 8.86 4.43
C PHE A 14 -0.54 9.32 4.63
N LEU A 15 -1.46 8.39 4.94
CA LEU A 15 -2.88 8.70 5.15
C LEU A 15 -3.15 9.55 6.39
N ASP A 16 -2.25 9.51 7.37
CA ASP A 16 -2.25 10.34 8.58
C ASP A 16 -1.60 11.72 8.35
N GLY A 17 -1.00 11.95 7.18
CA GLY A 17 -0.36 13.21 6.78
C GLY A 17 1.08 13.40 7.29
N GLU A 18 1.72 12.32 7.76
CA GLU A 18 3.13 12.33 8.19
C GLU A 18 4.10 12.25 7.00
N ILE A 19 3.63 11.75 5.86
CA ILE A 19 4.37 11.64 4.58
C ILE A 19 3.56 12.40 3.53
N ASP A 20 4.21 13.23 2.71
CA ASP A 20 3.55 13.89 1.58
C ASP A 20 3.36 12.93 0.39
N ASP A 21 2.51 13.34 -0.54
CA ASP A 21 2.10 12.54 -1.70
C ASP A 21 3.26 12.21 -2.65
N ILE A 22 4.16 13.17 -2.92
CA ILE A 22 5.35 12.95 -3.74
C ILE A 22 6.30 11.95 -3.07
N THR A 23 6.59 12.13 -1.78
CA THR A 23 7.43 11.16 -1.04
C THR A 23 6.80 9.78 -1.01
N TYR A 24 5.49 9.68 -0.76
CA TYR A 24 4.81 8.38 -0.76
C TYR A 24 4.84 7.72 -2.15
N TRP A 25 4.55 8.47 -3.21
CA TRP A 25 4.56 7.98 -4.59
C TRP A 25 5.93 7.44 -5.03
N LEU A 26 7.02 8.09 -4.63
CA LEU A 26 8.38 7.66 -4.98
C LEU A 26 8.88 6.51 -4.10
N ASP A 27 8.72 6.63 -2.79
CA ASP A 27 9.38 5.73 -1.84
C ASP A 27 8.61 4.41 -1.65
N PHE A 28 7.26 4.43 -1.72
CA PHE A 28 6.47 3.23 -1.47
C PHE A 28 6.76 2.09 -2.46
N PRO A 29 6.75 2.30 -3.80
CA PRO A 29 7.06 1.24 -4.76
C PRO A 29 8.48 0.68 -4.58
N TYR A 30 9.43 1.54 -4.24
CA TYR A 30 10.81 1.15 -3.96
C TYR A 30 10.94 0.27 -2.71
N GLU A 31 10.22 0.61 -1.64
CA GLU A 31 10.21 -0.18 -0.42
C GLU A 31 9.48 -1.52 -0.60
N ILE A 32 8.45 -1.57 -1.46
CA ILE A 32 7.81 -2.82 -1.92
C ILE A 32 8.81 -3.69 -2.66
N GLU A 33 9.52 -3.18 -3.67
CA GLU A 33 10.50 -3.96 -4.46
C GLU A 33 11.55 -4.65 -3.57
N LYS A 34 12.07 -3.93 -2.57
CA LYS A 34 13.03 -4.45 -1.59
C LYS A 34 12.48 -5.59 -0.72
N ARG A 35 11.20 -5.54 -0.39
CA ARG A 35 10.57 -6.37 0.65
C ARG A 35 9.71 -7.48 0.09
N TYR A 36 9.24 -7.37 -1.15
CA TYR A 36 8.20 -8.23 -1.70
C TYR A 36 8.49 -9.72 -1.51
N ARG A 37 9.72 -10.16 -1.81
CA ARG A 37 10.12 -11.56 -1.61
C ARG A 37 10.02 -12.02 -0.16
N LYS A 38 10.23 -11.13 0.82
CA LYS A 38 10.07 -11.43 2.24
C LYS A 38 8.59 -11.37 2.65
N MET A 39 7.82 -10.43 2.11
CA MET A 39 6.38 -10.35 2.32
C MET A 39 5.70 -11.64 1.86
N VAL A 40 6.00 -12.13 0.65
CA VAL A 40 5.43 -13.37 0.10
C VAL A 40 5.74 -14.61 0.96
N LYS A 41 6.83 -14.59 1.74
CA LYS A 41 7.16 -15.65 2.70
C LYS A 41 6.41 -15.52 4.03
N GLU A 42 6.00 -14.30 4.39
CA GLU A 42 5.20 -14.02 5.58
C GLU A 42 3.73 -14.37 5.32
N ASP A 43 3.20 -13.90 4.19
CA ASP A 43 1.85 -14.21 3.70
C ASP A 43 1.79 -13.90 2.20
N ARG A 44 1.56 -14.91 1.37
CA ARG A 44 1.55 -14.74 -0.09
C ARG A 44 0.34 -13.93 -0.54
N ASP A 45 -0.85 -14.35 -0.13
CA ASP A 45 -2.11 -13.81 -0.66
C ASP A 45 -2.27 -12.35 -0.20
N TYR A 46 -1.89 -12.06 1.03
CA TYR A 46 -1.89 -10.69 1.53
C TYR A 46 -0.84 -9.81 0.84
N SER A 47 0.33 -10.37 0.50
CA SER A 47 1.36 -9.64 -0.28
C SER A 47 0.90 -9.30 -1.69
N GLU A 48 0.24 -10.25 -2.34
CA GLU A 48 -0.31 -10.06 -3.69
C GLU A 48 -1.41 -9.00 -3.66
N LEU A 49 -2.32 -9.06 -2.69
CA LEU A 49 -3.35 -8.03 -2.49
C LEU A 49 -2.74 -6.63 -2.27
N ILE A 50 -1.74 -6.51 -1.39
CA ILE A 50 -1.05 -5.23 -1.15
C ILE A 50 -0.42 -4.69 -2.43
N PHE A 51 0.22 -5.56 -3.23
CA PHE A 51 0.87 -5.15 -4.47
C PHE A 51 -0.15 -4.65 -5.50
N GLU A 52 -1.22 -5.41 -5.73
CA GLU A 52 -2.31 -5.02 -6.63
C GLU A 52 -2.93 -3.67 -6.20
N CYS A 53 -3.36 -3.57 -4.94
CA CYS A 53 -4.10 -2.41 -4.45
C CYS A 53 -3.24 -1.14 -4.32
N LEU A 54 -2.02 -1.24 -3.78
CA LEU A 54 -1.21 -0.07 -3.44
C LEU A 54 -0.16 0.27 -4.50
N VAL A 55 0.25 -0.68 -5.34
CA VAL A 55 1.21 -0.41 -6.44
C VAL A 55 0.48 -0.25 -7.77
N GLU A 56 -0.17 -1.31 -8.25
CA GLU A 56 -0.77 -1.35 -9.59
C GLU A 56 -1.98 -0.40 -9.71
N GLU A 57 -2.92 -0.51 -8.77
CA GLU A 57 -4.13 0.32 -8.70
C GLU A 57 -3.99 1.48 -7.72
N GLY A 58 -2.77 1.75 -7.25
CA GLY A 58 -2.42 2.80 -6.30
C GLY A 58 -1.38 3.76 -6.86
N THR A 59 -0.10 3.60 -6.48
CA THR A 59 0.98 4.53 -6.85
C THR A 59 1.19 4.68 -8.36
N ASN A 60 0.91 3.65 -9.17
CA ASN A 60 1.04 3.75 -10.63
C ASN A 60 0.03 4.72 -11.25
N ARG A 61 -1.05 5.05 -10.54
CA ARG A 61 -2.09 5.99 -10.97
C ARG A 61 -1.75 7.45 -10.67
N TYR A 62 -0.65 7.75 -9.99
CA TYR A 62 -0.33 9.09 -9.49
C TYR A 62 -0.38 10.17 -10.58
N ASN A 63 0.26 9.94 -11.73
CA ASN A 63 0.33 10.92 -12.82
C ASN A 63 -1.01 11.15 -13.54
N ASP A 64 -2.00 10.28 -13.31
CA ASP A 64 -3.33 10.37 -13.92
C ASP A 64 -4.34 11.13 -13.04
N LEU A 65 -3.95 11.52 -11.83
CA LEU A 65 -4.83 12.01 -10.78
C LEU A 65 -4.33 13.35 -10.23
N SER A 66 -5.23 14.16 -9.69
CA SER A 66 -4.85 15.22 -8.77
C SER A 66 -4.41 14.66 -7.41
N ASP A 67 -3.64 15.42 -6.64
CA ASP A 67 -3.17 15.06 -5.30
C ASP A 67 -4.33 14.59 -4.39
N ALA A 68 -5.47 15.31 -4.44
CA ALA A 68 -6.66 14.99 -3.66
C ALA A 68 -7.32 13.68 -4.11
N GLU A 69 -7.36 13.41 -5.42
CA GLU A 69 -7.88 12.15 -5.96
C GLU A 69 -6.94 10.98 -5.63
N PHE A 70 -5.63 11.20 -5.65
CA PHE A 70 -4.64 10.22 -5.28
C PHE A 70 -4.76 9.81 -3.81
N ILE A 71 -4.82 10.78 -2.88
CA ILE A 71 -5.02 10.49 -1.45
C ILE A 71 -6.33 9.71 -1.23
N LYS A 72 -7.40 10.11 -1.92
CA LYS A 72 -8.70 9.42 -1.82
C LYS A 72 -8.63 7.98 -2.35
N LEU A 73 -7.90 7.74 -3.45
CA LEU A 73 -7.67 6.42 -4.01
C LEU A 73 -6.90 5.54 -3.03
N ILE A 74 -5.76 6.00 -2.52
CA ILE A 74 -4.93 5.22 -1.59
C ILE A 74 -5.70 4.91 -0.30
N ARG A 75 -6.50 5.85 0.21
CA ARG A 75 -7.37 5.60 1.38
C ARG A 75 -8.35 4.46 1.12
N LYS A 76 -9.05 4.51 -0.02
CA LYS A 76 -10.01 3.47 -0.41
C LYS A 76 -9.33 2.10 -0.54
N GLN A 77 -8.15 2.05 -1.16
CA GLN A 77 -7.39 0.80 -1.31
C GLN A 77 -6.92 0.26 0.05
N TYR A 78 -6.41 1.13 0.93
CA TYR A 78 -5.98 0.76 2.27
C TYR A 78 -7.13 0.22 3.13
N GLU A 79 -8.29 0.89 3.12
CA GLU A 79 -9.49 0.44 3.84
C GLU A 79 -9.95 -0.94 3.33
N TYR A 80 -9.96 -1.15 2.00
CA TYR A 80 -10.29 -2.45 1.42
C TYR A 80 -9.33 -3.57 1.86
N ILE A 81 -8.02 -3.30 1.88
CA ILE A 81 -7.02 -4.26 2.37
C ILE A 81 -7.28 -4.64 3.84
N MET A 82 -7.56 -3.64 4.68
CA MET A 82 -7.86 -3.84 6.11
C MET A 82 -9.16 -4.62 6.34
N ASP A 83 -10.18 -4.35 5.54
CA ASP A 83 -11.47 -5.06 5.62
C ASP A 83 -11.26 -6.54 5.29
N VAL A 84 -10.55 -6.86 4.20
CA VAL A 84 -10.24 -8.25 3.81
C VAL A 84 -9.39 -8.96 4.89
N GLU A 85 -8.40 -8.29 5.48
CA GLU A 85 -7.61 -8.85 6.59
C GLU A 85 -8.51 -9.18 7.81
N SER A 86 -9.46 -8.30 8.12
CA SER A 86 -10.37 -8.46 9.27
C SER A 86 -11.38 -9.60 9.10
N GLU A 87 -11.77 -9.90 7.87
CA GLU A 87 -12.69 -11.00 7.53
C GLU A 87 -11.99 -12.36 7.51
N GLY A 88 -10.65 -12.39 7.50
CA GLY A 88 -9.83 -13.59 7.43
C GLY A 88 -9.83 -14.16 6.01
N PHE A 89 -8.68 -14.10 5.33
CA PHE A 89 -8.45 -14.91 4.13
C PHE A 89 -8.71 -16.38 4.47
N PHE A 90 -9.73 -16.98 3.83
CA PHE A 90 -10.21 -18.35 4.10
C PHE A 90 -9.19 -19.44 3.76
#